data_AF-A0A5E8CMA9-F1
#
_entry.id   AF-A0A5E8CMA9-F1
#
_cell.length_a   1.000
_cell.length_b   1.000
_cell.length_c   1.000
_cell.angle_alpha   90.00
_cell.angle_beta   90.00
_cell.angle_gamma   90.00
#
_symmetry.space_group_name_H-M   'P 1'
#
loop_
_entity.id
_entity.type
_entity.pdbx_description
1 polymer ?
#
loop_
_entity_poly.entity_id
_entity_poly.type
_entity_poly.pdbx_seq_one_letter_code
_entity_poly.pdbx_strand_id
1 'polypeptide(L)'
;MANNYVLVNPHISGSVESVIKADNSLQAAKRAYKSVSKHFNNNVPKFYFTLQKGKKGSGKYYHFEVKEKKDGDNVNFSIQNYNIPGNEASSVKKFEKKLNNFKNKVSSKGGKRSKKSKDSDSDSSNISDSDDLYYKRARRYIPTAPYNYPIYYWWYDPYVYNLDSFFVPTFYAPLSPYIEIELR
;
A
#
# COMPACT_ATOMS: atom_id res chain seq x y z
N MET A 1 -23.88 11.91 -3.86
CA MET A 1 -22.81 12.67 -3.16
C MET A 1 -21.53 11.87 -3.29
N ALA A 2 -20.48 12.43 -3.87
CA ALA A 2 -19.22 11.73 -4.07
C ALA A 2 -18.43 11.60 -2.76
N ASN A 3 -17.96 10.39 -2.47
CA ASN A 3 -17.07 10.10 -1.34
C ASN A 3 -15.60 10.10 -1.81
N ASN A 4 -14.68 10.46 -0.92
CA ASN A 4 -13.25 10.27 -1.15
C ASN A 4 -12.84 8.87 -0.69
N TYR A 5 -12.01 8.20 -1.47
CA TYR A 5 -11.41 6.92 -1.16
C TYR A 5 -9.90 6.99 -1.38
N VAL A 6 -9.12 6.44 -0.46
CA VAL A 6 -7.66 6.42 -0.54
C VAL A 6 -7.19 4.98 -0.73
N LEU A 7 -6.36 4.72 -1.73
CA LEU A 7 -5.65 3.45 -1.89
C LEU A 7 -4.58 3.35 -0.79
N VAL A 8 -4.74 2.37 0.10
CA VAL A 8 -3.90 2.21 1.30
C VAL A 8 -3.09 0.92 1.31
N ASN A 9 -3.52 -0.09 0.55
CA ASN A 9 -2.80 -1.34 0.36
C ASN A 9 -3.02 -1.80 -1.09
N PRO A 10 -2.05 -1.70 -1.99
CA PRO A 10 -0.69 -1.19 -1.77
C PRO A 10 -0.65 0.30 -1.40
N HIS A 11 0.36 0.69 -0.64
CA HIS A 11 0.73 2.09 -0.48
C HIS A 11 1.75 2.48 -1.55
N ILE A 12 1.33 3.35 -2.47
CA ILE A 12 2.13 3.78 -3.61
C ILE A 12 2.69 5.18 -3.33
N SER A 13 4.00 5.34 -3.53
CA SER A 13 4.64 6.65 -3.56
C SER A 13 5.08 6.98 -4.99
N GLY A 14 4.68 8.16 -5.46
CA GLY A 14 4.82 8.62 -6.84
C GLY A 14 3.75 9.64 -7.18
N SER A 15 3.58 9.93 -8.46
CA SER A 15 2.55 10.85 -8.96
C SER A 15 1.22 10.18 -9.32
N VAL A 16 1.11 8.85 -9.20
CA VAL A 16 -0.17 8.15 -9.36
C VAL A 16 -1.18 8.62 -8.33
N GLU A 17 -2.39 8.93 -8.81
CA GLU A 17 -3.52 9.31 -7.96
C GLU A 17 -3.90 8.14 -7.03
N SER A 18 -3.58 8.30 -5.75
CA SER A 18 -4.00 7.39 -4.68
C SER A 18 -5.32 7.80 -4.03
N VAL A 19 -5.84 8.99 -4.33
CA VAL A 19 -7.10 9.51 -3.79
C VAL A 19 -8.12 9.60 -4.91
N ILE A 20 -9.20 8.82 -4.80
CA ILE A 20 -10.25 8.68 -5.81
C ILE A 20 -11.55 9.23 -5.27
N LYS A 21 -12.21 10.10 -6.05
CA LYS A 21 -13.59 10.52 -5.82
C LYS A 21 -14.55 9.58 -6.56
N ALA A 22 -15.51 9.00 -5.85
CA ALA A 22 -16.55 8.15 -6.44
C ALA A 22 -17.80 8.10 -5.56
N ASP A 23 -18.94 7.74 -6.14
CA ASP A 23 -20.20 7.65 -5.38
C ASP A 23 -20.22 6.42 -4.45
N ASN A 24 -19.63 5.31 -4.89
CA ASN A 24 -19.55 4.08 -4.12
C ASN A 24 -18.14 3.47 -4.15
N SER A 25 -17.90 2.55 -3.21
CA SER A 25 -16.58 1.91 -3.01
C SER A 25 -16.17 1.05 -4.21
N LEU A 26 -17.13 0.41 -4.89
CA LEU A 26 -16.86 -0.43 -6.07
C LEU A 26 -16.41 0.40 -7.29
N GLN A 27 -17.02 1.57 -7.51
CA GLN A 27 -16.60 2.50 -8.55
C GLN A 27 -15.22 3.09 -8.21
N ALA A 28 -14.97 3.41 -6.94
CA ALA A 28 -13.65 3.82 -6.48
C ALA A 28 -12.61 2.72 -6.77
N ALA A 29 -12.95 1.46 -6.49
CA ALA A 29 -12.10 0.30 -6.74
C ALA A 29 -11.76 0.13 -8.23
N LYS A 30 -12.75 0.26 -9.12
CA LYS A 30 -12.53 0.22 -10.58
C LYS A 30 -11.59 1.33 -11.05
N ARG A 31 -11.77 2.55 -10.54
CA ARG A 31 -10.91 3.70 -10.88
C ARG A 31 -9.50 3.55 -10.31
N ALA A 32 -9.37 3.13 -9.05
CA ALA A 32 -8.09 2.80 -8.41
C ALA A 32 -7.32 1.79 -9.24
N TYR A 33 -7.94 0.64 -9.51
CA TYR A 33 -7.27 -0.44 -10.19
C TYR A 33 -6.84 -0.03 -11.60
N LYS A 34 -7.72 0.61 -12.37
CA LYS A 34 -7.39 1.11 -13.72
C LYS A 34 -6.25 2.14 -13.71
N SER A 35 -6.17 2.99 -12.68
CA SER A 35 -5.10 3.97 -12.52
C SER A 35 -3.74 3.31 -12.25
N VAL A 36 -3.72 2.19 -11.54
CA VAL A 36 -2.50 1.47 -11.17
C VAL A 36 -2.11 0.46 -12.24
N SER A 37 -3.05 -0.32 -12.76
CA SER A 37 -2.79 -1.41 -13.71
C SER A 37 -2.28 -0.93 -15.07
N LYS A 38 -2.55 0.32 -15.44
CA LYS A 38 -1.95 0.95 -16.64
C LYS A 38 -0.40 0.96 -16.62
N HIS A 39 0.19 0.77 -15.44
CA HIS A 39 1.64 0.72 -15.26
C HIS A 39 2.19 -0.71 -15.17
N PHE A 40 1.32 -1.73 -15.19
CA PHE A 40 1.74 -3.12 -15.10
C PHE A 40 2.17 -3.65 -16.47
N ASN A 41 3.33 -4.29 -16.53
CA ASN A 41 3.87 -4.90 -17.74
C ASN A 41 3.25 -6.29 -18.03
N ASN A 42 2.92 -7.04 -16.98
CA ASN A 42 2.32 -8.36 -17.09
C ASN A 42 0.88 -8.39 -16.58
N ASN A 43 0.13 -9.41 -16.99
CA ASN A 43 -1.14 -9.74 -16.38
C ASN A 43 -0.93 -10.28 -14.95
N VAL A 44 -1.77 -9.84 -14.02
CA VAL A 44 -1.81 -10.24 -12.62
C VAL A 44 -3.11 -11.01 -12.40
N PRO A 45 -3.10 -12.36 -12.49
CA PRO A 45 -4.33 -13.16 -12.52
C PRO A 45 -5.28 -12.90 -11.34
N LYS A 46 -4.70 -12.66 -10.16
CA LYS A 46 -5.43 -12.26 -8.96
C LYS A 46 -4.67 -11.15 -8.24
N PHE A 47 -5.37 -10.09 -7.90
CA PHE A 47 -4.81 -8.97 -7.15
C PHE A 47 -5.77 -8.53 -6.04
N TYR A 48 -5.23 -8.30 -4.84
CA TYR A 48 -6.03 -7.86 -3.69
C TYR A 48 -5.58 -6.46 -3.29
N PHE A 49 -6.54 -5.59 -3.01
CA PHE A 49 -6.23 -4.23 -2.57
C PHE A 49 -7.28 -3.69 -1.61
N THR A 50 -6.88 -2.67 -0.86
CA THR A 50 -7.71 -2.04 0.15
C THR A 50 -7.84 -0.55 -0.12
N LEU A 51 -9.09 -0.06 -0.08
CA LEU A 51 -9.43 1.35 -0.08
C LEU A 51 -9.91 1.79 1.30
N GLN A 52 -9.45 2.94 1.77
CA GLN A 52 -9.98 3.61 2.95
C GLN A 52 -10.94 4.71 2.51
N LYS A 53 -12.20 4.66 2.96
CA LYS A 53 -13.15 5.77 2.74
C LYS A 53 -12.80 6.93 3.66
N GLY A 54 -12.77 8.16 3.13
CA GLY A 54 -12.50 9.38 3.90
C GLY A 54 -11.13 9.98 3.64
N LYS A 55 -10.67 10.84 4.55
CA LYS A 55 -9.31 11.42 4.52
C LYS A 55 -8.35 10.46 5.24
N LYS A 56 -7.05 10.51 4.88
CA LYS A 56 -5.99 9.64 5.40
C LYS A 56 -6.07 9.52 6.93
N GLY A 57 -6.39 8.32 7.45
CA GLY A 57 -6.28 8.00 8.88
C GLY A 57 -7.60 7.86 9.66
N SER A 58 -8.75 8.26 9.10
CA SER A 58 -10.04 8.03 9.77
C SER A 58 -11.12 7.62 8.78
N GLY A 59 -11.41 6.32 8.73
CA GLY A 59 -12.56 5.80 8.01
C GLY A 59 -12.48 4.33 7.64
N LYS A 60 -13.60 3.79 7.20
CA LYS A 60 -13.81 2.36 6.95
C LYS A 60 -12.94 1.84 5.80
N TYR A 61 -12.33 0.68 6.02
CA TYR A 61 -11.61 -0.06 4.98
C TYR A 61 -12.57 -0.91 4.15
N TYR A 62 -12.28 -0.98 2.85
CA TYR A 62 -12.99 -1.80 1.87
C TYR A 62 -11.96 -2.62 1.12
N HIS A 63 -12.10 -3.93 1.16
CA HIS A 63 -11.18 -4.87 0.53
C HIS A 63 -11.78 -5.37 -0.78
N PHE A 64 -10.93 -5.52 -1.78
CA PHE A 64 -11.34 -5.92 -3.12
C PHE A 64 -10.42 -7.01 -3.66
N GLU A 65 -11.02 -7.91 -4.41
CA GLU A 65 -10.32 -8.89 -5.24
C GLU A 65 -10.55 -8.53 -6.70
N VAL A 66 -9.46 -8.46 -7.45
CA VAL A 66 -9.45 -8.38 -8.90
C VAL A 66 -9.08 -9.74 -9.46
N LYS A 67 -9.85 -10.17 -10.45
CA LYS A 67 -9.51 -11.32 -11.30
C LYS A 67 -9.30 -10.83 -12.72
N GLU A 68 -8.08 -11.00 -13.22
CA GLU A 68 -7.76 -10.71 -14.61
C GLU A 68 -7.92 -11.97 -15.46
N LYS A 69 -8.44 -11.78 -16.68
CA LYS A 69 -8.51 -12.77 -17.74
C LYS A 69 -7.84 -12.18 -18.97
N LYS A 70 -6.82 -12.87 -19.47
CA LYS A 70 -6.17 -12.53 -20.72
C LYS A 70 -6.87 -13.26 -21.86
N ASP A 71 -7.29 -12.51 -22.87
CA ASP A 71 -7.87 -13.01 -24.11
C ASP A 71 -7.09 -12.42 -25.29
N GLY A 72 -6.15 -13.21 -25.82
CA GLY A 72 -5.14 -12.72 -26.76
C GLY A 72 -4.29 -11.60 -26.15
N ASP A 73 -4.28 -10.44 -26.79
CA ASP A 73 -3.58 -9.23 -26.31
C ASP A 73 -4.42 -8.37 -25.37
N ASN A 74 -5.70 -8.68 -25.20
CA ASN A 74 -6.60 -7.92 -24.33
C ASN A 74 -6.63 -8.52 -22.91
N VAL A 75 -6.53 -7.65 -21.90
CA VAL A 75 -6.69 -8.04 -20.50
C VAL A 75 -7.99 -7.47 -19.97
N ASN A 76 -8.95 -8.36 -19.71
CA ASN A 76 -10.21 -8.03 -19.07
C ASN A 76 -10.11 -8.28 -17.57
N PHE A 77 -10.68 -7.42 -16.75
CA PHE A 77 -10.66 -7.59 -15.30
C PHE A 77 -12.06 -7.50 -14.69
N SER A 78 -12.31 -8.30 -13.66
CA SER A 78 -13.48 -8.22 -12.81
C SER A 78 -13.06 -7.84 -11.39
N ILE A 79 -13.80 -6.94 -10.75
CA ILE A 79 -13.56 -6.52 -9.37
C ILE A 79 -14.77 -6.89 -8.53
N GLN A 80 -14.52 -7.56 -7.41
CA GLN A 80 -15.53 -7.90 -6.41
C GLN A 80 -15.08 -7.47 -5.02
N ASN A 81 -16.05 -7.23 -4.14
CA ASN A 81 -15.77 -7.03 -2.72
C ASN A 81 -15.15 -8.32 -2.16
N TYR A 82 -14.12 -8.17 -1.35
CA TYR A 82 -13.46 -9.30 -0.68
C TYR A 82 -13.75 -9.24 0.81
N ASN A 83 -14.27 -10.33 1.36
CA ASN A 83 -14.44 -10.48 2.80
C ASN A 83 -13.23 -11.25 3.33
N ILE A 84 -12.49 -10.63 4.26
CA ILE A 84 -11.30 -11.25 4.85
C ILE A 84 -11.75 -12.50 5.63
N PRO A 85 -11.25 -13.70 5.31
CA PRO A 85 -11.63 -14.91 6.01
C PRO A 85 -11.13 -14.87 7.47
N GLY A 86 -11.98 -15.26 8.41
CA GLY A 86 -11.67 -15.26 9.83
C GLY A 86 -12.01 -13.94 10.54
N ASN A 87 -11.13 -13.47 11.42
CA ASN A 87 -11.37 -12.28 12.24
C ASN A 87 -10.90 -11.01 11.51
N GLU A 88 -11.76 -10.47 10.65
CA GLU A 88 -11.53 -9.24 9.87
C GLU A 88 -11.04 -8.08 10.77
N ALA A 89 -11.69 -7.85 11.91
CA ALA A 89 -11.31 -6.78 12.82
C ALA A 89 -9.87 -6.90 13.34
N SER A 90 -9.42 -8.12 13.63
CA SER A 90 -8.05 -8.37 14.07
C SER A 90 -7.03 -8.20 12.94
N SER A 91 -7.35 -8.67 11.74
CA SER A 91 -6.50 -8.48 10.55
C SER A 91 -6.37 -7.00 10.20
N VAL A 92 -7.46 -6.24 10.23
CA VAL A 92 -7.47 -4.80 9.97
C VAL A 92 -6.69 -4.04 11.05
N LYS A 93 -6.84 -4.38 12.33
CA LYS A 93 -6.03 -3.76 13.42
C LYS A 93 -4.53 -4.00 13.24
N LYS A 94 -4.12 -5.22 12.86
CA LYS A 94 -2.72 -5.54 12.57
C LYS A 94 -2.22 -4.74 11.36
N PHE A 95 -3.02 -4.67 10.30
CA PHE A 95 -2.75 -3.86 9.13
C PHE A 95 -2.58 -2.38 9.47
N GLU A 96 -3.49 -1.79 10.25
CA GLU A 96 -3.42 -0.39 10.68
C GLU A 96 -2.13 -0.12 11.45
N LYS A 97 -1.74 -1.01 12.37
CA LYS A 97 -0.48 -0.90 13.11
C LYS A 97 0.73 -0.92 12.16
N LYS A 98 0.77 -1.86 11.22
CA LYS A 98 1.83 -1.97 10.20
C LYS A 98 1.89 -0.74 9.29
N LEU A 99 0.74 -0.29 8.79
CA LEU A 99 0.63 0.90 7.96
C LEU A 99 1.07 2.17 8.70
N ASN A 100 0.73 2.31 9.98
CA ASN A 100 1.17 3.44 10.80
C ASN A 100 2.67 3.38 11.08
N ASN A 101 3.21 2.20 11.37
CA ASN A 101 4.65 2.00 11.52
C ASN A 101 5.39 2.36 10.23
N PHE A 102 4.90 1.89 9.08
CA PHE A 102 5.44 2.26 7.76
C PHE A 102 5.41 3.77 7.55
N LYS A 103 4.26 4.43 7.78
CA LYS A 103 4.13 5.89 7.66
C LYS A 103 5.13 6.62 8.56
N ASN A 104 5.30 6.17 9.80
CA ASN A 104 6.25 6.75 10.75
C ASN A 104 7.70 6.58 10.29
N LYS A 105 8.07 5.40 9.77
CA LYS A 105 9.38 5.14 9.15
C LYS A 105 9.64 6.09 7.97
N VAL A 106 8.63 6.31 7.13
CA VAL A 106 8.73 7.20 5.96
C VAL A 106 8.73 8.69 6.36
N SER A 107 7.97 9.10 7.38
CA SER A 107 7.87 10.50 7.80
C SER A 107 9.05 10.97 8.66
N SER A 108 9.81 10.05 9.24
CA SER A 108 10.98 10.34 10.08
C SER A 108 12.11 11.00 9.28
N LYS A 109 12.05 12.33 9.15
CA LYS A 109 13.15 13.18 8.70
C LYS A 109 14.18 13.26 9.82
N GLY A 110 15.29 12.53 9.71
CA GLY A 110 16.52 12.74 10.49
C GLY A 110 16.36 12.61 12.02
N GLY A 111 16.95 11.56 12.60
CA GLY A 111 16.85 11.31 14.04
C GLY A 111 17.25 12.51 14.89
N LYS A 112 16.29 13.03 15.67
CA LYS A 112 16.65 13.72 16.92
C LYS A 112 17.25 12.63 17.82
N ARG A 113 18.57 12.70 18.05
CA ARG A 113 19.18 11.99 19.18
C ARG A 113 18.48 12.48 20.45
N SER A 114 17.58 11.69 21.02
CA SER A 114 17.03 11.97 22.34
C SER A 114 18.14 11.78 23.37
N LYS A 115 18.50 12.85 24.08
CA LYS A 115 19.23 12.72 25.35
C LYS A 115 18.33 11.92 26.27
N LYS A 116 18.84 10.78 26.73
CA LYS A 116 18.19 9.85 27.65
C LYS A 116 17.91 10.56 28.98
N SER A 117 16.68 11.02 29.20
CA SER A 117 16.15 11.25 30.55
C SER A 117 15.36 10.00 30.95
N LYS A 118 15.73 9.42 32.08
CA LYS A 118 15.00 8.32 32.70
C LYS A 118 13.62 8.82 33.17
N ASP A 119 12.68 7.89 33.18
CA ASP A 119 11.34 7.94 33.78
C ASP A 119 10.21 8.52 32.93
N SER A 120 9.44 7.63 32.30
CA SER A 120 8.07 7.25 32.72
C SER A 120 7.36 6.48 31.59
N ASP A 121 6.60 5.46 31.98
CA ASP A 121 5.93 4.46 31.14
C ASP A 121 5.14 5.03 29.96
N SER A 122 5.53 4.63 28.74
CA SER A 122 4.63 4.59 27.58
C SER A 122 5.18 3.61 26.55
N ASP A 123 4.34 2.67 26.12
CA ASP A 123 4.60 1.56 25.19
C ASP A 123 5.54 1.95 24.02
N SER A 124 6.83 1.72 24.24
CA SER A 124 7.88 1.89 23.23
C SER A 124 7.84 0.68 22.32
N SER A 125 7.26 0.83 21.13
CA SER A 125 7.49 -0.08 20.02
C SER A 125 9.00 -0.24 19.84
N ASN A 126 9.55 -1.41 20.21
CA ASN A 126 10.94 -1.81 19.97
C ASN A 126 11.22 -1.79 18.47
N ILE A 127 11.55 -0.62 17.93
CA ILE A 127 12.15 -0.47 16.62
C ILE A 127 13.61 -0.88 16.82
N SER A 128 13.95 -2.07 16.33
CA SER A 128 15.34 -2.48 16.24
C SER A 128 16.08 -1.43 15.39
N ASP A 129 17.14 -0.84 15.94
CA ASP A 129 18.01 0.13 15.24
C ASP A 129 18.47 -0.36 13.85
N SER A 130 18.48 -1.69 13.66
CA SER A 130 18.80 -2.37 12.41
C SER A 130 17.83 -2.02 11.28
N ASP A 131 16.52 -2.08 11.52
CA ASP A 131 15.48 -1.87 10.49
C ASP A 131 15.52 -0.41 9.99
N ASP A 132 15.71 0.52 10.92
CA ASP A 132 15.81 1.94 10.67
C ASP A 132 16.98 2.28 9.72
N LEU A 133 18.09 1.54 9.80
CA LEU A 133 19.25 1.70 8.92
C LEU A 133 18.95 1.19 7.50
N TYR A 134 18.22 0.09 7.35
CA TYR A 134 17.85 -0.44 6.03
C TYR A 134 16.90 0.52 5.29
N TYR A 135 15.88 1.07 5.95
CA TYR A 135 15.02 2.08 5.33
C TYR A 135 15.81 3.33 4.94
N LYS A 136 16.68 3.83 5.82
CA LYS A 136 17.53 4.99 5.50
C LYS A 136 18.43 4.72 4.29
N ARG A 137 18.95 3.51 4.14
CA ARG A 137 19.74 3.10 2.96
C ARG A 137 18.88 2.98 1.72
N ALA A 138 17.77 2.25 1.77
CA ALA A 138 16.83 2.10 0.66
C ALA A 138 16.37 3.47 0.11
N ARG A 139 16.06 4.42 0.99
CA ARG A 139 15.68 5.80 0.62
C ARG A 139 16.75 6.59 -0.11
N ARG A 140 18.04 6.26 0.06
CA ARG A 140 19.12 6.91 -0.71
C ARG A 140 19.10 6.50 -2.18
N TYR A 141 18.57 5.32 -2.48
CA TYR A 141 18.45 4.83 -3.84
C TYR A 141 17.12 5.21 -4.51
N ILE A 142 16.14 5.66 -3.72
CA ILE A 142 14.94 6.30 -4.26
C ILE A 142 15.38 7.65 -4.87
N PRO A 143 15.11 7.91 -6.17
CA PRO A 143 15.44 9.19 -6.77
C PRO A 143 14.80 10.34 -5.98
N THR A 144 15.63 11.19 -5.39
CA THR A 144 15.18 12.42 -4.68
C THR A 144 14.94 13.59 -5.62
N ALA A 145 15.36 13.44 -6.88
CA ALA A 145 15.14 14.42 -7.94
C ALA A 145 13.66 14.45 -8.36
N PRO A 146 13.15 15.58 -8.86
CA PRO A 146 11.76 15.79 -9.28
C PRO A 146 11.42 15.05 -10.60
N TYR A 147 12.01 13.88 -10.84
CA TYR A 147 11.52 12.99 -11.87
C TYR A 147 10.13 12.53 -11.42
N ASN A 148 9.13 12.95 -12.17
CA ASN A 148 7.71 12.70 -11.94
C ASN A 148 7.36 11.23 -12.21
N TYR A 149 8.06 10.29 -11.58
CA TYR A 149 7.83 8.86 -11.74
C TYR A 149 6.44 8.53 -11.19
N PRO A 150 5.56 7.89 -12.00
CA PRO A 150 4.22 7.51 -11.57
C PRO A 150 4.24 6.68 -10.28
N ILE A 151 5.21 5.77 -10.17
CA ILE A 151 5.40 4.83 -9.07
C ILE A 151 6.91 4.67 -8.87
N TYR A 152 7.46 5.15 -7.74
CA TYR A 152 8.87 4.91 -7.38
C TYR A 152 9.00 4.01 -6.14
N TYR A 153 7.95 3.89 -5.33
CA TYR A 153 7.91 3.03 -4.17
C TYR A 153 6.56 2.32 -4.06
N TRP A 154 6.61 1.03 -3.74
CA TRP A 154 5.44 0.18 -3.61
C TRP A 154 5.56 -0.62 -2.31
N TRP A 155 4.74 -0.28 -1.32
CA TRP A 155 4.61 -1.06 -0.09
C TRP A 155 3.31 -1.87 -0.12
N TYR A 156 3.36 -3.14 0.23
CA TYR A 156 2.19 -4.02 0.20
C TYR A 156 2.20 -5.01 1.37
N ASP A 157 1.06 -5.14 2.04
CA ASP A 157 0.83 -6.14 3.08
C ASP A 157 -0.15 -7.21 2.57
N PRO A 158 0.32 -8.39 2.12
CA PRO A 158 -0.56 -9.47 1.66
C PRO A 158 -1.30 -10.16 2.81
N TYR A 159 -0.79 -10.08 4.05
CA TYR A 159 -1.31 -10.86 5.18
C TYR A 159 -2.65 -10.35 5.69
N VAL A 160 -3.03 -9.11 5.36
CA VAL A 160 -4.37 -8.57 5.61
C VAL A 160 -5.46 -9.49 5.07
N TYR A 161 -5.19 -10.13 3.93
CA TYR A 161 -6.16 -10.95 3.22
C TYR A 161 -6.04 -12.44 3.54
N ASN A 162 -5.16 -12.85 4.47
CA ASN A 162 -4.94 -14.26 4.81
C ASN A 162 -4.69 -15.16 3.59
N LEU A 163 -3.85 -14.70 2.66
CA LEU A 163 -3.50 -15.44 1.44
C LEU A 163 -2.32 -16.38 1.68
N ASP A 164 -2.35 -17.55 1.06
CA ASP A 164 -1.20 -18.48 1.03
C ASP A 164 -0.15 -18.06 0.00
N SER A 165 -0.59 -17.41 -1.08
CA SER A 165 0.27 -16.88 -2.14
C SER A 165 -0.37 -15.66 -2.80
N PHE A 166 0.45 -14.81 -3.42
CA PHE A 166 -0.03 -13.67 -4.19
C PHE A 166 0.88 -13.39 -5.38
N PHE A 167 0.32 -12.78 -6.42
CA PHE A 167 1.08 -12.35 -7.60
C PHE A 167 1.59 -10.92 -7.39
N VAL A 168 2.89 -10.72 -7.60
CA VAL A 168 3.52 -9.40 -7.57
C VAL A 168 3.46 -8.80 -8.99
N PRO A 169 2.89 -7.60 -9.18
CA PRO A 169 2.92 -6.95 -10.49
C PRO A 169 4.35 -6.61 -10.92
N THR A 170 4.62 -6.75 -12.21
CA THR A 170 5.82 -6.18 -12.85
C THR A 170 5.44 -4.86 -13.53
N PHE A 171 6.40 -3.95 -13.73
CA PHE A 171 6.13 -2.60 -14.21
C PHE A 171 6.81 -2.33 -15.57
N TYR A 172 6.18 -1.51 -16.43
CA TYR A 172 6.74 -1.15 -17.73
C TYR A 172 7.99 -0.25 -17.59
N ALA A 173 9.03 -0.50 -18.37
CA ALA A 173 10.19 0.41 -18.42
C ALA A 173 9.75 1.83 -18.86
N PRO A 174 10.33 2.90 -18.27
CA PRO A 174 11.44 2.93 -17.31
C PRO A 174 11.00 2.84 -15.83
N LEU A 175 9.77 2.41 -15.54
CA LEU A 175 9.26 2.29 -14.19
C LEU A 175 9.88 1.08 -13.48
N SER A 176 10.71 1.34 -12.47
CA SER A 176 11.35 0.31 -11.64
C SER A 176 11.21 0.67 -10.16
N PRO A 177 10.00 0.54 -9.58
CA PRO A 177 9.77 0.95 -8.21
C PRO A 177 10.48 0.02 -7.24
N TYR A 178 10.88 0.55 -6.08
CA TYR A 178 11.28 -0.28 -4.95
C TYR A 178 10.03 -0.96 -4.37
N ILE A 179 10.01 -2.29 -4.41
CA ILE A 179 8.90 -3.11 -3.93
C ILE A 179 9.27 -3.64 -2.54
N GLU A 180 8.47 -3.26 -1.56
CA GLU A 180 8.56 -3.73 -0.18
C GLU A 180 7.31 -4.55 0.14
N ILE A 181 7.52 -5.81 0.52
CA ILE A 181 6.45 -6.72 0.93
C ILE A 181 6.57 -6.88 2.43
N GLU A 182 5.54 -6.47 3.16
CA GLU A 182 5.48 -6.58 4.60
C GLU A 182 5.26 -8.04 4.98
N LEU A 183 6.25 -8.64 5.65
CA LEU A 183 6.19 -10.03 6.11
C LEU A 183 5.54 -10.14 7.50
N ARG A 184 5.26 -11.39 7.93
CA ARG A 184 4.66 -11.68 9.24
C ARG A 184 5.57 -11.30 10.40
#